data_AF-A7SC79-F1
#
_entry.id   AF-A7SC79-F1
#
_cell.length_a   1.000
_cell.length_b   1.000
_cell.length_c   1.000
_cell.angle_alpha   90.00
_cell.angle_beta   90.00
_cell.angle_gamma   90.00
#
_symmetry.space_group_name_H-M   'P 1'
#
loop_
_entity.id
_entity.type
_entity.pdbx_description
1 polymer ?
#
loop_
_entity_poly.entity_id
_entity_poly.type
_entity_poly.pdbx_seq_one_letter_code
_entity_poly.pdbx_strand_id
1 'polypeptide(L)'
;MKEFKRIFLFIYKYVNDSSKVQTAIEKKPEEEIPKILKMLGYPFNISKSSMFSVGSPHTWPNLLGALCYLIELIRSMLQDCIQQKKGLAADEEKFRKYIGDLKRHSTKMEESDAQTEEEIQAIIFMAHYGLAREIENVR
;
A
#
# COMPACT_ATOMS: atom_id res chain seq x y z
N MET A 1 22.84 -17.62 -26.01
CA MET A 1 22.31 -16.22 -26.06
C MET A 1 20.79 -16.20 -26.06
N LYS A 2 20.13 -17.04 -26.87
CA LYS A 2 18.66 -17.12 -26.91
C LYS A 2 18.05 -17.44 -25.52
N GLU A 3 18.65 -18.38 -24.82
CA GLU A 3 18.24 -18.87 -23.49
C GLU A 3 18.43 -17.78 -22.44
N PHE A 4 19.63 -17.18 -22.39
CA PHE A 4 19.93 -16.05 -21.52
C PHE A 4 18.93 -14.90 -21.71
N LYS A 5 18.65 -14.52 -22.96
CA LYS A 5 17.64 -13.50 -23.27
C LYS A 5 16.26 -13.86 -22.71
N ARG A 6 15.81 -15.10 -22.89
CA ARG A 6 14.51 -15.58 -22.37
C ARG A 6 14.46 -15.53 -20.86
N ILE A 7 15.52 -15.97 -20.19
CA ILE A 7 15.63 -15.91 -18.72
C ILE A 7 15.61 -14.45 -18.25
N PHE A 8 16.41 -13.58 -18.87
CA PHE A 8 16.45 -12.16 -18.54
C PHE A 8 15.07 -11.51 -18.72
N LEU A 9 14.40 -11.72 -19.86
CA LEU A 9 13.06 -11.20 -20.12
C LEU A 9 12.04 -11.70 -19.09
N PHE A 10 12.10 -12.99 -18.75
CA PHE A 10 11.21 -13.58 -17.75
C PHE A 10 11.39 -12.95 -16.37
N ILE A 11 12.62 -12.63 -15.96
CA ILE A 11 12.88 -11.98 -14.67
C ILE A 11 12.51 -10.49 -14.74
N TYR A 12 12.91 -9.81 -15.82
CA TYR A 12 12.73 -8.37 -15.98
C TYR A 12 11.26 -7.94 -16.07
N LYS A 13 10.34 -8.82 -16.49
CA LYS A 13 8.89 -8.51 -16.49
C LYS A 13 8.35 -8.09 -15.12
N TYR A 14 8.98 -8.55 -14.03
CA TYR A 14 8.60 -8.19 -12.66
C TYR A 14 9.09 -6.79 -12.26
N VAL A 15 10.05 -6.23 -13.00
CA VAL A 15 10.51 -4.85 -12.84
C VAL A 15 9.71 -3.91 -13.73
N ASN A 16 9.52 -4.29 -15.01
CA ASN A 16 8.83 -3.48 -15.99
C ASN A 16 8.19 -4.35 -17.07
N ASP A 17 6.85 -4.36 -17.12
CA ASP A 17 6.07 -5.13 -18.09
C ASP A 17 5.71 -4.33 -19.37
N SER A 18 6.49 -3.28 -19.69
CA SER A 18 6.25 -2.50 -20.89
C SER A 18 6.57 -3.28 -22.17
N SER A 19 5.54 -3.52 -22.99
CA SER A 19 5.66 -4.19 -24.30
C SER A 19 6.69 -3.52 -25.23
N LYS A 20 6.81 -2.19 -25.18
CA LYS A 20 7.80 -1.42 -25.96
C LYS A 20 9.24 -1.79 -25.57
N VAL A 21 9.49 -1.92 -24.27
CA VAL A 21 10.81 -2.28 -23.75
C VAL A 21 11.14 -3.74 -24.06
N GLN A 22 10.17 -4.65 -23.89
CA GLN A 22 10.34 -6.06 -24.25
C GLN A 22 10.67 -6.22 -25.75
N THR A 23 9.96 -5.50 -26.62
CA THR A 23 10.24 -5.49 -28.07
C THR A 23 11.64 -4.97 -28.39
N ALA A 24 12.13 -3.94 -27.69
CA ALA A 24 13.47 -3.41 -27.89
C ALA A 24 14.54 -4.44 -27.53
N ILE A 25 14.40 -5.10 -26.38
CA ILE A 25 15.29 -6.18 -25.93
C ILE A 25 15.26 -7.36 -26.91
N GLU A 26 14.10 -7.70 -27.48
CA GLU A 26 14.01 -8.77 -28.45
C GLU A 26 14.80 -8.50 -29.73
N LYS A 27 14.81 -7.24 -30.19
CA LYS A 27 15.51 -6.80 -31.40
C LYS A 27 17.02 -6.69 -31.20
N LYS A 28 17.47 -6.14 -30.06
CA LYS A 28 18.89 -5.86 -29.79
C LYS A 28 19.28 -6.17 -28.33
N PRO A 29 19.24 -7.44 -27.92
CA PRO A 29 19.49 -7.83 -26.53
C PRO A 29 20.90 -7.48 -26.05
N GLU A 30 21.90 -7.51 -26.94
CA GLU A 30 23.29 -7.20 -26.63
C GLU A 30 23.57 -5.72 -26.32
N GLU A 31 22.68 -4.81 -26.73
CA GLU A 31 22.75 -3.38 -26.44
C GLU A 31 21.81 -3.02 -25.28
N GLU A 32 20.57 -3.53 -25.32
CA GLU A 32 19.54 -3.16 -24.35
C GLU A 32 19.77 -3.79 -22.97
N ILE A 33 20.20 -5.06 -22.88
CA ILE A 33 20.37 -5.72 -21.57
C ILE A 33 21.45 -5.03 -20.71
N PRO A 34 22.67 -4.75 -21.21
CA PRO A 34 23.66 -4.01 -20.44
C PRO A 34 23.20 -2.61 -20.04
N LYS A 35 22.48 -1.91 -20.93
CA LYS A 35 21.93 -0.58 -20.68
C LYS A 35 20.89 -0.61 -19.56
N ILE A 36 19.98 -1.58 -19.58
CA ILE A 36 18.95 -1.77 -18.55
C ILE A 36 19.62 -2.10 -17.22
N LEU A 37 20.56 -3.04 -17.18
CA LEU A 37 21.26 -3.40 -15.94
C LEU A 37 21.98 -2.19 -15.33
N LYS A 38 22.63 -1.36 -16.16
CA LYS A 38 23.25 -0.10 -15.72
C LYS A 38 22.22 0.90 -15.17
N MET A 39 21.07 1.03 -15.83
CA MET A 39 19.96 1.89 -15.37
C MET A 39 19.38 1.41 -14.03
N LEU A 40 19.35 0.10 -13.80
CA LEU A 40 18.95 -0.52 -12.52
C LEU A 40 20.06 -0.49 -11.45
N GLY A 41 21.17 0.20 -11.70
CA GLY A 41 22.25 0.38 -10.74
C GLY A 41 23.19 -0.81 -10.59
N TYR A 42 23.21 -1.76 -11.54
CA TYR A 42 24.17 -2.87 -11.50
C TYR A 42 25.61 -2.32 -11.53
N PRO A 43 26.46 -2.67 -10.54
CA PRO A 43 27.74 -1.98 -10.32
C PRO A 43 28.86 -2.41 -11.27
N PHE A 44 28.71 -3.51 -12.00
CA PHE A 44 29.74 -4.04 -12.89
C PHE A 44 29.39 -3.80 -14.37
N ASN A 45 30.40 -3.46 -15.17
CA ASN A 45 30.20 -3.26 -16.60
C ASN A 45 30.01 -4.58 -17.33
N ILE A 46 28.99 -4.66 -18.18
CA ILE A 46 28.76 -5.76 -19.11
C ILE A 46 29.03 -5.25 -20.53
N SER A 47 30.03 -5.83 -21.20
CA SER A 47 30.37 -5.44 -22.57
C SER A 47 29.46 -6.10 -23.59
N LYS A 48 29.29 -5.47 -24.75
CA LYS A 48 28.55 -6.03 -25.90
C LYS A 48 29.11 -7.39 -26.31
N SER A 49 30.43 -7.57 -26.30
CA SER A 49 31.09 -8.85 -26.61
C SER A 49 30.74 -9.98 -25.63
N SER A 50 30.52 -9.64 -24.34
CA SER A 50 30.07 -10.61 -23.33
C SER A 50 28.69 -11.17 -23.67
N MET A 51 27.82 -10.34 -24.26
CA MET A 51 26.47 -10.74 -24.67
C MET A 51 26.46 -11.69 -25.88
N PHE A 52 27.51 -11.72 -26.69
CA PHE A 52 27.64 -12.72 -27.76
C PHE A 52 28.25 -14.05 -27.26
N SER A 53 28.95 -14.03 -26.11
CA SER A 53 29.68 -15.16 -25.55
C SER A 53 29.10 -15.65 -24.22
N VAL A 54 27.78 -15.50 -24.03
CA VAL A 54 27.12 -15.72 -22.72
C VAL A 54 27.37 -17.09 -22.10
N GLY A 55 27.57 -18.14 -22.90
CA GLY A 55 27.78 -19.51 -22.42
C GLY A 55 29.24 -19.89 -22.22
N SER A 56 30.18 -18.96 -22.43
CA SER A 56 31.60 -19.27 -22.27
C SER A 56 31.97 -19.36 -20.77
N PRO A 57 32.95 -20.21 -20.40
CA PRO A 57 33.33 -20.42 -18.99
C PRO A 57 33.75 -19.14 -18.25
N HIS A 58 34.32 -18.17 -18.96
CA HIS A 58 34.82 -16.92 -18.36
C HIS A 58 33.76 -15.81 -18.33
N THR A 59 32.75 -15.86 -19.20
CA THR A 59 31.70 -14.83 -19.27
C THR A 59 30.46 -15.21 -18.45
N TRP A 60 30.12 -16.50 -18.41
CA TRP A 60 28.92 -16.98 -17.74
C TRP A 60 28.81 -16.60 -16.26
N PRO A 61 29.87 -16.73 -15.43
CA PRO A 61 29.80 -16.35 -14.01
C PRO A 61 29.40 -14.88 -13.82
N ASN A 62 29.94 -13.97 -14.64
CA ASN A 62 29.63 -12.54 -14.55
C ASN A 62 28.18 -12.24 -14.94
N LEU A 63 27.67 -12.89 -15.98
CA LEU A 63 26.28 -12.71 -16.42
C LEU A 63 25.28 -13.36 -15.47
N LEU A 64 25.64 -14.51 -14.89
CA LEU A 64 24.85 -15.14 -13.84
C LEU A 64 24.77 -14.23 -12.62
N GLY A 65 25.88 -13.61 -12.22
CA GLY A 65 25.89 -12.60 -11.16
C GLY A 65 24.93 -11.43 -11.45
N ALA A 66 24.85 -10.98 -12.69
CA ALA A 66 23.89 -9.94 -13.09
C ALA A 66 22.42 -10.39 -12.99
N LEU A 67 22.13 -11.66 -13.35
CA LEU A 67 20.79 -12.23 -13.15
C LEU A 67 20.45 -12.37 -11.66
N CYS A 68 21.40 -12.82 -10.84
CA CYS A 68 21.24 -12.90 -9.39
C CYS A 68 20.97 -11.52 -8.78
N TYR A 69 21.71 -10.48 -9.19
CA TYR A 69 21.46 -9.11 -8.77
C TYR A 69 20.03 -8.66 -9.11
N LEU A 70 19.55 -8.96 -10.32
CA LEU A 70 18.20 -8.60 -10.74
C LEU A 70 17.12 -9.28 -9.88
N ILE A 71 17.32 -10.57 -9.56
CA ILE A 71 16.41 -11.31 -8.67
C ILE A 71 16.39 -10.69 -7.27
N GLU A 72 17.56 -10.37 -6.72
CA GLU A 72 17.69 -9.75 -5.40
C GLU A 72 17.06 -8.37 -5.35
N LEU A 73 17.22 -7.56 -6.42
CA LEU A 73 16.54 -6.28 -6.56
C LEU A 73 15.02 -6.44 -6.51
N ILE A 74 14.46 -7.36 -7.29
CA ILE A 74 13.01 -7.65 -7.29
C ILE A 74 12.54 -8.10 -5.91
N ARG A 75 13.32 -8.97 -5.25
CA ARG A 75 13.00 -9.48 -3.91
C ARG A 75 12.94 -8.35 -2.88
N SER A 76 13.90 -7.42 -2.91
CA SER A 76 13.90 -6.24 -2.05
C SER A 76 12.68 -5.36 -2.30
N MET A 77 12.39 -5.03 -3.56
CA MET A 77 11.22 -4.22 -3.92
C MET A 77 9.90 -4.85 -3.44
N LEU A 78 9.77 -6.17 -3.57
CA LEU A 78 8.58 -6.88 -3.10
C LEU A 78 8.45 -6.82 -1.57
N GLN A 79 9.57 -6.97 -0.85
CA GLN A 79 9.57 -6.86 0.62
C GLN A 79 9.15 -5.45 1.07
N ASP A 80 9.65 -4.40 0.42
CA ASP A 80 9.28 -3.02 0.72
C ASP A 80 7.78 -2.78 0.48
N CYS A 81 7.23 -3.27 -0.64
CA CYS A 81 5.79 -3.20 -0.91
C CYS A 81 4.95 -3.94 0.14
N ILE A 82 5.38 -5.12 0.59
CA ILE A 82 4.69 -5.88 1.63
C ILE A 82 4.71 -5.09 2.95
N GLN A 83 5.84 -4.49 3.31
CA GLN A 83 5.96 -3.72 4.53
C GLN A 83 5.09 -2.46 4.51
N GLN A 84 5.04 -1.75 3.37
CA GLN A 84 4.14 -0.61 3.18
C GLN A 84 2.66 -1.02 3.35
N LYS A 85 2.25 -2.14 2.75
CA LYS A 85 0.87 -2.65 2.91
C LYS A 85 0.52 -2.98 4.35
N LYS A 86 1.46 -3.55 5.12
CA LYS A 86 1.26 -3.81 6.55
C LYS A 86 1.09 -2.51 7.34
N GLY A 87 1.87 -1.48 7.05
CA GLY A 87 1.73 -0.16 7.66
C GLY A 87 0.35 0.43 7.41
N LEU A 88 -0.11 0.41 6.15
CA LEU A 88 -1.43 0.91 5.77
C LEU A 88 -2.57 0.16 6.47
N ALA A 89 -2.46 -1.17 6.62
CA ALA A 89 -3.45 -1.96 7.34
C ALA A 89 -3.52 -1.60 8.84
N ALA A 90 -2.35 -1.36 9.47
CA ALA A 90 -2.28 -0.92 10.87
C ALA A 90 -2.89 0.49 11.05
N ASP A 91 -2.63 1.40 10.11
CA ASP A 91 -3.21 2.74 10.12
C ASP A 91 -4.73 2.67 9.92
N GLU A 92 -5.23 1.83 9.00
CA GLU A 92 -6.67 1.60 8.79
C GLU A 92 -7.36 1.09 10.06
N GLU A 93 -6.75 0.17 10.78
CA GLU A 93 -7.27 -0.34 12.05
C GLU A 93 -7.35 0.77 13.12
N LYS A 94 -6.30 1.61 13.21
CA LYS A 94 -6.28 2.74 14.13
C LYS A 94 -7.38 3.76 13.80
N PHE A 95 -7.56 4.09 12.52
CA PHE A 95 -8.64 4.97 12.08
C PHE A 95 -10.02 4.36 12.36
N ARG A 96 -10.22 3.06 12.08
CA ARG A 96 -11.47 2.36 12.36
C ARG A 96 -11.84 2.45 13.84
N LYS A 97 -10.86 2.22 14.72
CA LYS A 97 -11.03 2.36 16.18
C LYS A 97 -11.41 3.79 16.56
N TYR A 98 -10.66 4.78 16.08
CA TYR A 98 -10.91 6.20 16.37
C TYR A 98 -12.32 6.64 15.95
N ILE A 99 -12.77 6.27 14.76
CA ILE A 99 -14.12 6.57 14.29
C ILE A 99 -15.18 5.85 15.15
N GLY A 100 -14.91 4.62 15.59
CA GLY A 100 -15.78 3.90 16.51
C GLY A 100 -15.93 4.61 17.86
N ASP A 101 -14.82 5.08 18.44
CA ASP A 101 -14.81 5.83 19.69
C ASP A 101 -15.57 7.15 19.57
N LEU A 102 -15.38 7.88 18.47
CA LEU A 102 -16.12 9.12 18.18
C LEU A 102 -17.62 8.89 18.08
N LYS A 103 -18.05 7.86 17.34
CA LYS A 103 -19.47 7.51 17.21
C LYS A 103 -20.08 7.19 18.58
N ARG A 104 -19.36 6.41 19.40
CA ARG A 104 -19.80 6.07 20.75
C ARG A 104 -19.95 7.29 21.64
N HIS A 105 -19.03 8.25 21.53
CA HIS A 105 -19.12 9.50 22.29
C HIS A 105 -20.31 10.35 21.84
N SER A 106 -20.55 10.45 20.53
CA SER A 106 -21.72 11.16 19.96
C SER A 106 -23.04 10.58 20.48
N THR A 107 -23.19 9.24 20.46
CA THR A 107 -24.40 8.58 20.97
C THR A 107 -24.61 8.85 22.45
N LYS A 108 -23.55 8.84 23.27
CA LYS A 108 -23.66 9.18 24.69
C LYS A 108 -24.10 10.62 24.92
N MET A 109 -23.68 11.55 24.06
CA MET A 109 -24.13 12.93 24.15
C MET A 109 -25.62 13.04 23.81
N GLU A 110 -26.07 12.39 22.73
CA GLU A 110 -27.49 12.34 22.36
C GLU A 110 -28.37 11.72 23.46
N GLU A 111 -27.91 10.64 24.10
CA GLU A 111 -28.60 10.00 25.23
C GLU A 111 -28.68 10.94 26.45
N SER A 112 -27.60 11.66 26.76
CA SER A 112 -27.57 12.64 27.86
C SER A 112 -28.51 13.81 27.59
N ASP A 113 -28.51 14.34 26.37
CA ASP A 113 -29.37 15.45 25.99
C ASP A 113 -30.85 15.05 26.09
N ALA A 114 -31.21 13.86 25.61
CA ALA A 114 -32.57 13.32 25.73
C ALA A 114 -33.02 13.18 27.20
N GLN A 115 -32.13 12.70 28.08
CA GLN A 115 -32.42 12.58 29.50
C GLN A 115 -32.70 13.96 30.14
N THR A 116 -31.90 14.98 29.79
CA THR A 116 -32.12 16.34 30.31
C THR A 116 -33.41 16.96 29.82
N GLU A 117 -33.80 16.70 28.57
CA GLU A 117 -35.08 17.15 28.01
C GLU A 117 -36.28 16.54 28.76
N GLU A 118 -36.20 15.24 29.10
CA GLU A 118 -37.23 14.55 29.88
C GLU A 118 -37.35 15.12 31.30
N GLU A 119 -36.22 15.42 31.96
CA GLU A 119 -36.20 16.06 33.28
C GLU A 119 -36.85 17.45 33.24
N ILE A 120 -36.52 18.27 32.23
CA ILE A 120 -37.13 19.60 32.04
C ILE A 120 -38.64 19.47 31.83
N GLN A 121 -39.08 18.53 30.99
CA GLN A 121 -40.51 18.27 30.76
C GLN A 121 -41.24 17.87 32.04
N ALA A 122 -40.65 17.00 32.86
CA ALA A 122 -41.23 16.59 34.13
C ALA A 122 -41.36 17.77 35.11
N ILE A 123 -40.35 18.63 35.20
CA ILE A 123 -40.39 19.84 36.04
C ILE A 123 -41.50 20.79 35.58
N ILE A 124 -41.60 21.05 34.27
CA ILE A 124 -42.65 21.90 33.69
C ILE A 124 -44.04 21.32 34.00
N PHE A 125 -44.21 20.01 33.83
CA PHE A 125 -45.47 19.32 34.12
C PHE A 125 -45.87 19.47 35.60
N MET A 126 -44.94 19.24 36.52
CA MET A 126 -45.17 19.37 37.97
C MET A 126 -45.54 20.80 38.36
N ALA A 127 -44.87 21.80 37.78
CA ALA A 127 -45.17 23.20 38.04
C ALA A 127 -46.58 23.59 37.56
N HIS A 128 -46.96 23.19 36.34
CA HIS A 128 -48.31 23.45 35.82
C HIS A 128 -49.40 22.77 36.65
N TYR A 129 -49.19 21.52 37.07
CA TYR A 129 -50.14 20.79 37.90
C TYR A 129 -50.29 21.43 39.29
N GLY A 130 -49.18 21.82 39.92
CA GLY A 130 -49.20 22.53 41.21
C GLY A 130 -49.97 23.84 41.14
N LEU A 131 -49.70 24.65 40.10
CA LEU A 131 -50.39 25.92 39.87
C LEU A 131 -51.90 25.74 39.63
N ALA A 132 -52.28 24.73 38.83
CA ALA A 132 -53.69 24.41 38.58
C ALA A 132 -54.43 24.05 39.88
N ARG A 133 -53.76 23.31 40.77
CA ARG A 133 -54.31 22.90 42.07
C ARG A 133 -54.45 24.05 43.06
N GLU A 134 -53.50 24.99 43.05
CA GLU A 134 -53.59 26.22 43.84
C GLU A 134 -54.75 27.12 43.36
N ILE A 135 -54.94 27.24 42.05
CA ILE A 135 -56.07 28.00 41.48
C ILE A 135 -57.42 27.38 41.88
N GLU A 136 -57.53 26.05 41.92
CA GLU A 136 -58.75 25.36 42.36
C GLU A 136 -59.05 25.57 43.85
N ASN A 137 -58.03 25.64 44.71
CA ASN A 137 -58.21 25.83 46.16
C ASN A 137 -58.55 27.28 46.58
N VAL A 138 -58.31 28.26 45.71
CA VAL A 138 -58.60 29.69 45.98
C VAL A 138 -60.04 30.07 45.56
N ARG A 139 -60.76 29.16 44.90
CA ARG A 139 -62.11 29.35 44.39
C ARG A 139 -63.18 28.79 45.33
#